data_AF-A0A1H3YWE4-F1
#
_entry.id   AF-A0A1H3YWE4-F1
#
_cell.length_a   1.000
_cell.length_b   1.000
_cell.length_c   1.000
_cell.angle_alpha   90.00
_cell.angle_beta   90.00
_cell.angle_gamma   90.00
#
_symmetry.space_group_name_H-M   'P 1'
#
loop_
_entity.id
_entity.type
_entity.pdbx_description
1 polymer ?
#
loop_
_entity_poly.entity_id
_entity_poly.type
_entity_poly.pdbx_seq_one_letter_code
_entity_poly.pdbx_strand_id
1 'polypeptide(L)'
;MSPSVSTFAAISGAFMTFAFGGWDQLLSLLAVAMAVDYITGLAAAVRTGKGLNSNVGFWGLARKGLMLTVILLAHRIDMLMGTDIIKGGAIYFYLVNELISITENYARIGLPLPDKLRQAIAVLKKQEGLSDREWPQPQPNVENKETKEQAAEVVPEKQTNQSEQTDNMSQEKSKANESSPD
;
A
#
# COMPACT_ATOMS: atom_id res chain seq x y z
N MET A 1 22.80 -4.33 31.22
CA MET A 1 22.57 -4.24 29.76
C MET A 1 23.86 -4.63 29.07
N SER A 2 23.83 -5.38 27.97
CA SER A 2 25.06 -5.66 27.21
C SER A 2 25.59 -4.35 26.59
N PRO A 3 26.93 -4.17 26.46
CA PRO A 3 27.52 -2.97 25.87
C PRO A 3 26.93 -2.60 24.50
N SER A 4 26.55 -3.61 23.71
CA SER A 4 25.90 -3.43 22.41
C SER A 4 24.54 -2.72 22.48
N VAL A 5 23.73 -3.01 23.50
CA VAL A 5 22.41 -2.38 23.68
C VAL A 5 22.55 -0.91 24.06
N SER A 6 23.51 -0.58 24.94
CA SER A 6 23.78 0.81 25.31
C SER A 6 24.32 1.63 24.14
N THR A 7 25.21 1.06 23.31
CA THR A 7 25.74 1.74 22.13
C THR A 7 24.65 2.03 21.11
N PHE A 8 23.76 1.05 20.86
CA PHE A 8 22.63 1.25 19.96
C PHE A 8 21.70 2.36 20.46
N ALA A 9 21.31 2.32 21.74
CA ALA A 9 20.45 3.33 22.34
C ALA A 9 21.07 4.74 22.27
N ALA A 10 22.38 4.85 22.51
CA ALA A 10 23.10 6.12 22.42
C ALA A 10 23.11 6.67 20.99
N ILE A 11 23.39 5.83 19.98
CA ILE A 11 23.38 6.25 18.57
C ILE A 11 21.97 6.70 18.15
N SER A 12 20.94 5.92 18.50
CA SER A 12 19.55 6.28 18.18
C SER A 12 19.11 7.58 18.87
N GLY A 13 19.46 7.75 20.15
CA GLY A 13 19.17 8.98 20.89
C GLY A 13 19.86 10.20 20.29
N ALA A 14 21.13 10.07 19.92
CA ALA A 14 21.89 11.13 19.26
C ALA A 14 21.28 11.49 17.90
N PHE A 15 20.88 10.50 17.11
CA PHE A 15 20.21 10.72 15.83
C PHE A 15 18.86 11.43 16.00
N MET A 16 18.02 10.99 16.95
CA MET A 16 16.71 11.64 17.18
C MET A 16 16.87 13.08 17.67
N THR A 17 17.86 13.32 18.54
CA THR A 17 18.20 14.67 19.00
C THR A 17 18.68 15.54 17.83
N PHE A 18 19.51 15.00 16.94
CA PHE A 18 19.94 15.72 15.74
C PHE A 18 18.78 16.02 14.77
N ALA A 19 17.87 15.07 14.59
CA ALA A 19 16.77 15.16 13.65
C ALA A 19 15.69 16.16 14.08
N PHE A 20 15.33 16.15 15.37
CA PHE A 20 14.16 16.88 15.87
C PHE A 20 14.48 17.89 16.97
N GLY A 21 15.74 17.96 17.41
CA GLY A 21 16.20 18.73 18.55
C GLY A 21 15.82 18.01 19.84
N GLY A 22 14.63 18.30 20.34
CA GLY A 22 14.05 17.63 21.51
C GLY A 22 12.84 16.79 21.15
N TRP A 23 12.44 15.91 22.07
CA TRP A 23 11.16 15.21 21.97
C TRP A 23 10.08 16.01 22.71
N ASP A 24 9.30 16.79 21.96
CA ASP A 24 8.25 17.65 22.51
C ASP A 24 6.85 17.02 22.41
N GLN A 25 5.86 17.67 23.02
CA GLN A 25 4.47 17.19 23.06
C GLN A 25 3.83 17.20 21.66
N LEU A 26 4.22 18.13 20.79
CA LEU A 26 3.67 18.27 19.46
C LEU A 26 4.14 17.13 18.54
N LEU A 27 5.43 16.79 18.61
CA LEU A 27 6.00 15.63 17.95
C LEU A 27 5.41 14.32 18.49
N SER A 28 5.20 14.23 19.81
CA SER A 28 4.51 13.09 20.45
C SER A 28 3.10 12.90 19.92
N LEU A 29 2.34 13.99 19.78
CA LEU A 29 0.98 13.97 19.24
C LEU A 29 0.97 13.47 17.79
N LEU A 30 1.89 13.96 16.96
CA LEU A 30 2.03 13.49 15.59
C LEU A 30 2.41 12.00 15.54
N ALA A 31 3.34 11.55 16.38
CA ALA A 31 3.74 10.14 16.45
C ALA A 31 2.55 9.23 16.81
N VAL A 32 1.72 9.64 17.77
CA VAL A 32 0.49 8.93 18.14
C VAL A 32 -0.50 8.92 16.97
N ALA A 33 -0.73 10.07 16.30
CA ALA A 33 -1.62 10.15 15.16
C ALA A 33 -1.16 9.21 14.03
N MET A 34 0.14 9.20 13.71
CA MET A 34 0.72 8.30 12.71
C MET A 34 0.53 6.81 13.07
N ALA A 35 0.68 6.45 14.35
CA ALA A 35 0.47 5.08 14.83
C ALA A 35 -1.01 4.67 14.73
N VAL A 36 -1.92 5.55 15.15
CA VAL A 36 -3.37 5.32 15.04
C VAL A 36 -3.78 5.17 13.58
N ASP A 37 -3.29 6.05 12.69
CA ASP A 37 -3.56 5.96 11.26
C ASP A 37 -3.10 4.61 10.68
N TYR A 38 -1.89 4.16 11.01
CA TYR A 38 -1.37 2.87 10.55
C TYR A 38 -2.23 1.69 11.03
N ILE A 39 -2.55 1.64 12.33
CA ILE A 39 -3.37 0.58 12.92
C ILE A 39 -4.76 0.56 12.30
N THR A 40 -5.37 1.74 12.13
CA THR A 40 -6.73 1.88 11.59
C THR A 40 -6.77 1.58 10.09
N GLY A 41 -5.71 1.91 9.35
CA GLY A 41 -5.53 1.52 7.95
C GLY A 41 -5.46 0.01 7.77
N LEU A 42 -4.68 -0.67 8.62
CA LEU A 42 -4.63 -2.14 8.66
C LEU A 42 -6.00 -2.74 8.99
N ALA A 43 -6.67 -2.25 10.03
CA ALA A 43 -7.99 -2.73 10.43
C ALA A 43 -9.03 -2.54 9.31
N ALA A 44 -9.02 -1.40 8.64
CA ALA A 44 -9.89 -1.12 7.51
C ALA A 44 -9.62 -2.06 6.31
N ALA A 45 -8.35 -2.35 6.00
CA ALA A 45 -7.98 -3.27 4.93
C ALA A 45 -8.48 -4.70 5.18
N VAL A 46 -8.38 -5.17 6.42
CA VAL A 46 -8.93 -6.47 6.84
C VAL A 46 -10.46 -6.46 6.78
N ARG A 47 -11.10 -5.42 7.33
CA ARG A 47 -12.57 -5.34 7.43
C ARG A 47 -13.28 -5.27 6.08
N THR A 48 -12.65 -4.63 5.09
CA THR A 48 -13.17 -4.46 3.73
C THR A 48 -12.87 -5.65 2.81
N GLY A 49 -12.17 -6.68 3.30
CA GLY A 49 -11.86 -7.88 2.52
C GLY A 49 -10.77 -7.70 1.46
N LYS A 50 -10.08 -6.55 1.44
CA LYS A 50 -8.97 -6.28 0.51
C LYS A 50 -7.70 -7.10 0.80
N GLY A 51 -7.63 -7.73 1.98
CA GLY A 51 -6.46 -8.50 2.42
C GLY A 51 -5.29 -7.60 2.84
N LEU A 52 -4.31 -8.18 3.53
CA LEU A 52 -3.10 -7.48 3.96
C LEU A 52 -2.04 -7.56 2.85
N ASN A 53 -2.05 -6.59 1.93
CA ASN A 53 -0.98 -6.46 0.95
C ASN A 53 0.21 -5.72 1.59
N SER A 54 1.31 -6.42 1.80
CA SER A 54 2.54 -5.88 2.41
C SER A 54 3.11 -4.70 1.63
N ASN A 55 2.94 -4.66 0.29
CA ASN A 55 3.39 -3.56 -0.54
C ASN A 55 2.61 -2.27 -0.21
N VAL A 56 1.30 -2.38 0.01
CA VAL A 56 0.44 -1.25 0.41
C VAL A 56 0.85 -0.71 1.78
N GLY A 57 1.08 -1.61 2.73
CA GLY A 57 1.56 -1.25 4.08
C GLY A 57 2.94 -0.59 4.06
N PHE A 58 3.86 -1.10 3.23
CA PHE A 58 5.20 -0.54 3.06
C PHE A 58 5.15 0.89 2.52
N TRP A 59 4.37 1.15 1.47
CA TRP A 59 4.21 2.51 0.93
C TRP A 59 3.56 3.48 1.92
N GLY A 60 2.61 3.00 2.73
CA GLY A 60 2.03 3.78 3.83
C GLY A 60 3.09 4.19 4.86
N LEU A 61 3.98 3.27 5.25
CA LEU A 61 5.05 3.55 6.20
C LEU A 61 6.16 4.43 5.60
N ALA A 62 6.54 4.19 4.34
CA ALA A 62 7.50 5.00 3.60
C ALA A 62 7.05 6.47 3.55
N ARG A 63 5.75 6.72 3.32
CA ARG A 63 5.18 8.06 3.35
C ARG A 63 5.39 8.75 4.70
N LYS A 64 5.11 8.07 5.81
CA LYS A 64 5.34 8.60 7.17
C LYS A 64 6.83 8.91 7.41
N GLY A 65 7.71 8.06 6.90
CA GLY A 65 9.16 8.33 6.88
C GLY A 65 9.51 9.63 6.14
N LEU A 66 8.93 9.87 4.96
CA LEU A 66 9.13 11.11 4.22
C LEU A 66 8.58 12.34 4.96
N MET A 67 7.44 12.22 5.63
CA MET A 67 6.91 13.32 6.48
C MET A 67 7.89 13.68 7.60
N LEU A 68 8.45 12.67 8.28
CA LEU A 68 9.47 12.88 9.31
C LEU A 68 10.74 13.52 8.75
N THR A 69 11.15 13.18 7.52
CA THR A 69 12.25 13.86 6.83
C THR A 69 11.95 15.35 6.60
N VAL A 70 10.73 15.71 6.22
CA VAL A 70 10.34 17.12 6.07
C VAL A 70 10.38 17.85 7.42
N ILE A 71 9.91 17.22 8.49
CA ILE A 71 9.98 17.79 9.85
C ILE A 71 11.43 17.97 10.30
N LEU A 72 12.31 17.02 9.98
CA LEU A 72 13.75 17.14 10.21
C LEU A 72 14.30 18.38 9.49
N LEU A 73 14.01 18.54 8.20
CA LEU A 73 14.47 19.71 7.44
C LEU A 73 13.91 21.01 8.02
N ALA A 74 12.64 21.04 8.39
CA ALA A 74 12.01 22.17 9.05
C ALA A 74 12.72 22.54 10.37
N HIS A 75 13.06 21.55 11.19
CA HIS A 75 13.86 21.75 12.40
C HIS A 75 15.25 22.32 12.08
N ARG A 76 15.92 21.86 11.03
CA ARG A 76 17.23 22.40 10.62
C ARG A 76 17.14 23.86 10.19
N ILE A 77 16.05 24.26 9.52
CA ILE A 77 15.82 25.66 9.14
C ILE A 77 15.58 26.51 10.39
N ASP A 78 14.73 26.04 11.29
CA ASP A 78 14.45 26.69 12.57
C ASP A 78 15.73 26.96 13.40
N MET A 79 16.65 25.99 13.43
CA MET A 79 17.95 26.15 14.07
C MET A 79 18.81 27.27 13.45
N LEU A 80 18.72 27.48 12.13
CA LEU A 80 19.42 28.56 11.43
C LEU A 80 18.74 29.91 11.66
N MET A 81 17.42 29.92 11.83
CA MET A 81 16.62 31.12 12.03
C MET A 81 16.50 31.53 13.51
N GLY A 82 16.87 30.66 14.45
CA GLY A 82 16.66 30.87 15.88
C GLY A 82 15.19 30.83 16.28
N THR A 83 14.36 30.09 15.54
CA THR A 83 12.91 29.96 15.77
C THR A 83 12.52 28.50 15.96
N ASP A 84 11.26 28.24 16.31
CA ASP A 84 10.63 26.91 16.33
C ASP A 84 9.33 26.85 15.50
N ILE A 85 9.08 27.90 14.71
CA ILE A 85 7.82 28.15 14.00
C ILE A 85 7.68 27.20 12.80
N ILE A 86 8.77 26.93 12.07
CA ILE A 86 8.71 26.16 10.82
C ILE A 86 8.48 24.68 11.12
N LYS A 87 9.21 24.13 12.11
CA LYS A 87 9.00 22.78 12.64
C LYS A 87 7.59 22.63 13.18
N GLY A 88 7.14 23.57 14.02
CA GLY A 88 5.79 23.56 14.56
C GLY A 88 4.72 23.56 13.47
N GLY A 89 4.84 24.45 12.48
CA GLY A 89 3.94 24.52 11.33
C GLY A 89 3.93 23.25 10.49
N ALA A 90 5.10 22.66 10.21
CA ALA A 90 5.20 21.38 9.51
C ALA A 90 4.51 20.24 10.27
N ILE A 91 4.70 20.17 11.59
CA ILE A 91 4.03 19.16 12.41
C ILE A 91 2.51 19.35 12.39
N TYR A 92 2.00 20.57 12.55
CA TYR A 92 0.55 20.82 12.45
C TYR A 92 -0.02 20.45 11.09
N PHE A 93 0.69 20.77 10.00
CA PHE A 93 0.30 20.38 8.66
C PHE A 93 0.17 18.86 8.52
N TYR A 94 1.18 18.11 8.96
CA TYR A 94 1.13 16.65 8.91
C TYR A 94 0.12 16.05 9.90
N LEU A 95 -0.11 16.69 11.05
CA LEU A 95 -1.12 16.24 11.99
C LEU A 95 -2.52 16.28 11.38
N VAL A 96 -2.88 17.37 10.69
CA VAL A 96 -4.14 17.47 9.96
C VAL A 96 -4.24 16.37 8.90
N ASN A 97 -3.16 16.10 8.17
CA ASN A 97 -3.13 15.04 7.17
C ASN A 97 -3.40 13.65 7.79
N GLU A 98 -2.80 13.35 8.94
CA GLU A 98 -3.03 12.10 9.67
C GLU A 98 -4.47 12.01 10.21
N LEU A 99 -5.04 13.11 10.73
CA LEU A 99 -6.43 13.13 11.20
C LEU A 99 -7.45 12.88 10.07
N ILE A 100 -7.21 13.41 8.87
CA ILE A 100 -8.03 13.12 7.69
C ILE A 100 -7.94 11.62 7.38
N SER A 101 -6.74 11.06 7.30
CA SER A 101 -6.51 9.65 6.97
C SER A 101 -7.15 8.69 8.01
N ILE A 102 -7.03 8.99 9.30
CA ILE A 102 -7.71 8.25 10.39
C ILE A 102 -9.23 8.27 10.17
N THR A 103 -9.79 9.44 9.86
CA THR A 103 -11.24 9.54 9.71
C THR A 103 -11.74 8.77 8.49
N GLU A 104 -10.97 8.73 7.41
CA GLU A 104 -11.26 7.88 6.25
C GLU A 104 -11.19 6.38 6.60
N ASN A 105 -10.17 5.96 7.37
CA ASN A 105 -10.07 4.59 7.87
C ASN A 105 -11.30 4.23 8.73
N TYR A 106 -11.73 5.14 9.62
CA TYR A 106 -12.92 4.95 10.46
C TYR A 106 -14.19 4.81 9.63
N ALA A 107 -14.36 5.66 8.61
CA ALA A 107 -15.47 5.55 7.68
C ALA A 107 -15.49 4.20 6.96
N ARG A 108 -14.32 3.69 6.54
CA ARG A 108 -14.18 2.36 5.90
C ARG A 108 -14.48 1.20 6.85
N ILE A 109 -14.22 1.35 8.14
CA ILE A 109 -14.54 0.34 9.17
C ILE A 109 -16.05 0.34 9.50
N GLY A 110 -16.77 1.41 9.20
CA GLY A 110 -18.20 1.58 9.50
C GLY A 110 -18.48 2.21 10.86
N LEU A 111 -17.49 2.93 11.43
CA LEU A 111 -17.71 3.69 12.66
C LEU A 111 -18.65 4.89 12.38
N PRO A 112 -19.67 5.12 13.23
CA PRO A 112 -20.56 6.26 13.08
C PRO A 112 -19.78 7.55 13.35
N LEU A 113 -19.55 8.34 12.29
CA LEU A 113 -18.92 9.65 12.37
C LEU A 113 -20.02 10.73 12.44
N PRO A 114 -19.92 11.71 13.37
CA PRO A 114 -20.85 12.83 13.42
C PRO A 114 -20.90 13.61 12.10
N ASP A 115 -22.08 14.10 11.70
CA ASP A 115 -22.28 14.78 10.42
C ASP A 115 -21.37 15.99 10.23
N LYS A 116 -21.12 16.74 11.31
CA LYS A 116 -20.20 17.89 11.29
C LYS A 116 -18.78 17.49 10.88
N LEU A 117 -18.31 16.32 11.33
CA LEU A 117 -16.97 15.82 11.00
C LEU A 117 -16.91 15.36 9.54
N ARG A 118 -17.96 14.67 9.06
CA ARG A 118 -18.09 14.28 7.64
C ARG A 118 -18.09 15.50 6.72
N GLN A 119 -18.83 16.55 7.08
CA GLN A 119 -18.90 17.79 6.31
C GLN A 119 -17.56 18.54 6.31
N ALA A 120 -16.89 18.65 7.46
CA ALA A 120 -15.57 19.28 7.55
C ALA A 120 -14.56 18.59 6.62
N ILE A 121 -14.55 17.25 6.60
CA ILE A 121 -13.67 16.48 5.72
C ILE A 121 -14.05 16.68 4.25
N ALA A 122 -15.34 16.69 3.91
CA ALA A 122 -15.77 16.92 2.54
C ALA A 122 -15.33 18.30 2.00
N VAL A 123 -15.32 19.33 2.86
CA VAL A 123 -14.82 20.67 2.50
C VAL A 123 -13.31 20.64 2.28
N LEU A 124 -12.55 19.98 3.17
CA LEU A 124 -11.10 19.84 3.02
C LEU A 124 -10.74 19.08 1.74
N LYS A 125 -11.47 18.01 1.40
CA LYS A 125 -11.28 17.23 0.17
C LYS A 125 -11.63 17.99 -1.11
N LYS A 126 -12.45 19.04 -1.02
CA LYS A 126 -12.88 19.85 -2.17
C LYS A 126 -11.95 21.04 -2.43
N GLN A 127 -11.34 21.59 -1.38
CA GLN A 127 -10.50 22.79 -1.48
C GLN A 127 -9.06 22.48 -1.88
N GLU A 128 -8.52 21.40 -1.34
CA GLU A 128 -7.27 20.83 -1.82
C GLU A 128 -7.67 19.73 -2.83
N GLY A 129 -6.96 19.55 -3.95
CA GLY A 129 -7.17 18.40 -4.86
C GLY A 129 -6.76 17.08 -4.18
N LEU A 130 -7.41 16.73 -3.07
CA LEU A 130 -7.01 15.65 -2.16
C LEU A 130 -7.56 14.29 -2.51
N SER A 131 -8.48 14.24 -3.46
CA SER A 131 -8.81 13.01 -4.18
C SER A 131 -7.54 12.30 -4.66
N ASP A 132 -6.48 13.06 -4.94
CA ASP A 132 -5.27 12.56 -5.58
C ASP A 132 -4.20 12.11 -4.56
N ARG A 133 -4.46 12.27 -3.24
CA ARG A 133 -3.57 11.79 -2.15
C ARG A 133 -3.80 10.32 -1.77
N GLU A 134 -4.92 9.72 -2.22
CA GLU A 134 -5.02 8.28 -2.42
C GLU A 134 -4.01 7.93 -3.52
N TRP A 135 -2.78 7.60 -3.10
CA TRP A 135 -1.79 7.10 -4.06
C TRP A 135 -2.45 5.92 -4.78
N PRO A 136 -2.42 5.87 -6.12
CA PRO A 136 -2.85 4.71 -6.85
C PRO A 136 -2.15 3.51 -6.23
N GLN A 137 -2.90 2.72 -5.47
CA GLN A 137 -2.38 1.47 -4.95
C GLN A 137 -1.96 0.70 -6.19
N PRO A 138 -0.73 0.17 -6.28
CA PRO A 138 -0.34 -0.64 -7.41
C PRO A 138 -1.38 -1.74 -7.54
N GLN A 139 -2.26 -1.58 -8.54
CA GLN A 139 -3.32 -2.53 -8.77
C GLN A 139 -2.62 -3.83 -9.18
N PRO A 140 -3.06 -5.00 -8.70
CA PRO A 140 -2.56 -6.25 -9.25
C PRO A 140 -2.75 -6.16 -10.77
N ASN A 141 -1.64 -6.19 -11.50
CA ASN A 141 -1.53 -6.12 -12.96
C ASN A 141 -2.77 -6.67 -13.69
N VAL A 142 -3.73 -5.80 -13.98
CA VAL A 142 -4.96 -6.19 -14.69
C VAL A 142 -4.62 -6.69 -16.11
N GLU A 143 -3.47 -6.25 -16.63
CA GLU A 143 -2.88 -6.68 -17.90
C GLU A 143 -2.57 -8.19 -17.97
N ASN A 144 -2.34 -8.85 -16.83
CA ASN A 144 -2.08 -10.29 -16.80
C ASN A 144 -3.35 -11.16 -16.67
N LYS A 145 -4.54 -10.57 -16.48
CA LYS A 145 -5.80 -11.31 -16.55
C LYS A 145 -6.31 -11.37 -17.98
N GLU A 146 -6.31 -10.24 -18.69
CA GLU A 146 -6.74 -10.19 -20.08
C GLU A 146 -5.81 -11.02 -20.98
N THR A 147 -4.49 -10.97 -20.76
CA THR A 147 -3.53 -11.80 -21.51
C THR A 147 -3.71 -13.30 -21.25
N LYS A 148 -4.19 -13.70 -20.06
CA LYS A 148 -4.42 -15.13 -19.73
C LYS A 148 -5.79 -15.65 -20.18
N GLU A 149 -6.84 -14.83 -20.11
CA GLU A 149 -8.17 -15.18 -20.67
C GLU A 149 -8.14 -15.17 -22.19
N GLN A 150 -7.50 -14.19 -22.83
CA GLN A 150 -7.34 -14.15 -24.29
C GLN A 150 -6.37 -15.24 -24.80
N ALA A 151 -5.32 -15.60 -24.06
CA ALA A 151 -4.48 -16.75 -24.43
C ALA A 151 -5.18 -18.11 -24.22
N ALA A 152 -6.17 -18.19 -23.30
CA ALA A 152 -6.96 -19.40 -23.10
C ALA A 152 -8.12 -19.54 -24.11
N GLU A 153 -8.64 -18.43 -24.64
CA GLU A 153 -9.72 -18.42 -25.63
C GLU A 153 -9.22 -18.56 -27.08
N VAL A 154 -7.95 -18.25 -27.36
CA VAL A 154 -7.37 -18.29 -28.72
C VAL A 154 -6.69 -19.62 -29.06
N VAL A 155 -6.74 -20.66 -28.22
CA VAL A 155 -6.32 -22.02 -28.66
C VAL A 155 -7.45 -22.60 -29.53
N PRO A 156 -7.32 -22.63 -30.86
CA PRO A 156 -8.36 -23.17 -31.70
C PRO A 156 -8.34 -24.69 -31.55
N GLU A 157 -9.53 -25.23 -31.37
CA GLU A 157 -9.96 -26.62 -31.47
C GLU A 157 -9.61 -27.22 -32.85
N LYS A 158 -8.31 -27.32 -33.19
CA LYS A 158 -7.84 -27.83 -34.48
C LYS A 158 -6.67 -28.82 -34.38
N GLN A 159 -6.31 -29.27 -33.18
CA GLN A 159 -5.29 -30.32 -33.01
C GLN A 159 -5.81 -31.64 -32.42
N THR A 160 -7.06 -31.74 -31.96
CA THR A 160 -7.59 -33.02 -31.46
C THR A 160 -8.00 -34.00 -32.57
N ASN A 161 -8.36 -33.52 -33.76
CA ASN A 161 -8.84 -34.39 -34.84
C ASN A 161 -7.75 -34.97 -35.77
N GLN A 162 -6.46 -34.64 -35.56
CA GLN A 162 -5.38 -35.18 -36.41
C GLN A 162 -4.69 -36.42 -35.82
N SER A 163 -4.74 -36.63 -34.50
CA SER A 163 -4.25 -37.87 -33.88
C SER A 163 -5.25 -39.03 -33.99
N GLU A 164 -6.56 -38.76 -34.00
CA GLU A 164 -7.58 -39.81 -34.16
C GLU A 164 -7.66 -40.35 -35.60
N GLN A 165 -7.31 -39.53 -36.60
CA GLN A 165 -7.40 -39.94 -38.00
C GLN A 165 -6.19 -40.76 -38.47
N THR A 166 -5.03 -40.61 -37.82
CA THR A 166 -3.84 -41.44 -38.10
C THR A 166 -3.87 -42.80 -37.41
N ASP A 167 -4.52 -42.90 -36.25
CA ASP A 167 -4.67 -44.17 -35.53
C ASP A 167 -5.73 -45.08 -36.17
N ASN A 168 -6.86 -44.53 -36.61
CA ASN A 168 -7.87 -45.31 -37.33
C ASN A 168 -7.37 -45.83 -38.69
N MET A 169 -6.59 -45.04 -39.43
CA MET A 169 -6.05 -45.47 -40.73
C MET A 169 -4.93 -46.52 -40.58
N SER A 170 -4.26 -46.57 -39.43
CA SER A 170 -3.25 -47.61 -39.12
C SER A 170 -3.88 -48.92 -38.64
N GLN A 171 -5.02 -48.88 -37.94
CA GLN A 171 -5.76 -50.09 -37.56
C GLN A 171 -6.55 -50.71 -38.72
N GLU A 172 -7.07 -49.90 -39.64
CA GLU A 172 -7.82 -50.39 -40.81
C GLU A 172 -6.90 -51.11 -41.82
N LYS A 173 -5.66 -50.61 -42.02
CA LYS A 173 -4.65 -51.28 -42.85
C LYS A 173 -4.07 -52.55 -42.23
N SER A 174 -4.05 -52.67 -40.90
CA SER A 174 -3.63 -53.90 -40.21
C SER A 174 -4.65 -55.03 -40.37
N LYS A 175 -5.97 -54.73 -40.33
CA LYS A 175 -7.01 -55.74 -40.52
C LYS A 175 -7.22 -56.17 -41.97
N ALA A 176 -6.85 -55.35 -42.95
CA ALA A 176 -6.96 -55.71 -44.37
C ALA A 176 -5.86 -56.66 -44.86
N ASN A 177 -4.78 -56.89 -44.09
CA ASN A 177 -3.65 -57.74 -44.49
C ASN A 177 -3.66 -59.15 -43.83
N GLU A 178 -4.68 -59.46 -43.02
CA GLU A 178 -4.89 -60.80 -42.43
C GLU A 178 -6.05 -61.59 -43.09
N SER A 179 -6.69 -61.04 -44.14
CA SER A 179 -7.78 -61.70 -44.86
C SER A 179 -7.52 -61.85 -46.36
N SER A 180 -6.36 -62.41 -46.73
CA SER A 180 -6.16 -62.98 -48.06
C SER A 180 -6.16 -64.52 -47.93
N PRO A 181 -7.15 -65.22 -48.52
CA PRO A 181 -7.05 -66.66 -48.75
C PRO A 181 -6.15 -66.94 -49.95
N ASP A 182 -5.28 -67.94 -49.78
CA ASP A 182 -4.50 -68.73 -50.74
C ASP A 182 -3.45 -68.04 -51.64
#